data_AF-A0A5C5CRF0-F1
#
_entry.id   AF-A0A5C5CRF0-F1
#
_cell.length_a   1.000
_cell.length_b   1.000
_cell.length_c   1.000
_cell.angle_alpha   90.00
_cell.angle_beta   90.00
_cell.angle_gamma   90.00
#
_symmetry.space_group_name_H-M   'P 1'
#
loop_
_entity.id
_entity.type
_entity.pdbx_description
1 polymer ?
#
loop_
_entity_poly.entity_id
_entity_poly.type
_entity_poly.pdbx_seq_one_letter_code
_entity_poly.pdbx_strand_id
1 'polypeptide(L)'
;MWQSRLITCSLASGLLLLSGMALGATTDTETESSTFPIWGDEARARGYSIPLPFGANLSYMNIRQNIDVDSITFSGLKLGNHLIPSDMFNIAVGQTRQRSETENLRLDMWVFPFLNIYGLMGYTKGSSLSQVSVDADPSRYTGIDRIIASSVHKLHENGTLQDIDFALDFEGRTFGTGFTLAGGYKNWFTLVDTNYTRTEFDILDGKISAVTVSPRVGYRFDMPDISGPSHLSIWVGAMYQNVDQEFKGNLSDLHMPPELQPLISSVNVDDQGRFDVKQHLSSPWNTLIGAQYEITKNFNLLTEIGFNERNSFFLAGEYRF
;
A
#
# COMPACT_ATOMS: atom_id res chain seq x y z
N MET A 1 -18.36 15.57 -29.11
CA MET A 1 -17.77 16.33 -27.99
C MET A 1 -17.55 15.33 -26.86
N TRP A 2 -16.44 14.58 -26.92
CA TRP A 2 -16.16 13.49 -25.97
C TRP A 2 -15.41 14.07 -24.77
N GLN A 3 -15.92 13.83 -23.56
CA GLN A 3 -15.24 14.25 -22.32
C GLN A 3 -14.16 13.25 -21.94
N SER A 4 -12.91 13.71 -21.91
CA SER A 4 -11.77 12.99 -21.39
C SER A 4 -11.97 12.60 -19.93
N ARG A 5 -11.78 11.32 -19.59
CA ARG A 5 -11.67 10.86 -18.20
C ARG A 5 -10.32 10.17 -18.00
N LEU A 6 -9.33 10.97 -17.63
CA LEU A 6 -8.03 10.50 -17.15
C LEU A 6 -8.21 9.82 -15.79
N ILE A 7 -7.89 8.53 -15.71
CA ILE A 7 -7.90 7.74 -14.47
C ILE A 7 -6.62 6.88 -14.47
N THR A 8 -5.66 7.24 -13.63
CA THR A 8 -4.37 6.53 -13.41
C THR A 8 -4.38 5.88 -12.01
N CYS A 9 -3.67 4.75 -11.77
CA CYS A 9 -3.91 3.73 -10.69
C CYS A 9 -2.63 3.00 -10.13
N SER A 10 -2.60 2.37 -8.89
CA SER A 10 -1.49 2.01 -7.90
C SER A 10 -1.68 0.69 -7.13
N LEU A 11 -0.62 0.28 -6.39
CA LEU A 11 -0.68 -0.45 -5.11
C LEU A 11 -0.76 0.43 -3.84
N ALA A 12 -1.37 -0.10 -2.78
CA ALA A 12 -1.42 0.48 -1.43
C ALA A 12 -0.87 -0.52 -0.42
N SER A 13 -0.02 -0.08 0.51
CA SER A 13 0.24 -0.84 1.74
C SER A 13 -0.65 -0.27 2.84
N GLY A 14 -1.44 -1.12 3.49
CA GLY A 14 -2.45 -0.73 4.47
C GLY A 14 -1.86 0.15 5.58
N LEU A 15 -2.25 1.42 5.60
CA LEU A 15 -2.00 2.29 6.74
C LEU A 15 -2.91 1.88 7.88
N LEU A 16 -2.35 1.70 9.07
CA LEU A 16 -3.12 1.33 10.25
C LEU A 16 -3.12 2.45 11.28
N LEU A 17 -4.27 2.56 11.91
CA LEU A 17 -4.62 3.58 12.87
C LEU A 17 -5.27 2.90 14.07
N LEU A 18 -4.92 3.40 15.25
CA LEU A 18 -5.66 3.16 16.46
C LEU A 18 -6.49 4.38 16.79
N SER A 19 -7.63 4.11 17.39
CA SER A 19 -8.31 5.04 18.28
C SER A 19 -8.35 4.41 19.67
N GLY A 20 -7.75 5.07 20.68
CA GLY A 20 -7.63 4.43 21.99
C GLY A 20 -6.69 5.02 23.03
N MET A 21 -6.73 6.33 23.27
CA MET A 21 -6.49 6.82 24.64
C MET A 21 -7.70 7.62 25.05
N ALA A 22 -8.88 7.00 25.20
CA ALA A 22 -10.07 7.68 25.73
C ALA A 22 -9.71 8.29 27.09
N LEU A 23 -10.08 9.55 27.32
CA LEU A 23 -9.79 10.25 28.57
C LEU A 23 -11.05 11.06 28.94
N GLY A 24 -12.12 10.35 29.32
CA GLY A 24 -13.43 10.99 29.51
C GLY A 24 -14.67 10.14 29.26
N ALA A 25 -14.71 8.89 29.68
CA ALA A 25 -16.00 8.19 29.83
C ALA A 25 -16.08 7.58 31.23
N THR A 26 -16.80 8.24 32.14
CA THR A 26 -17.19 7.61 33.40
C THR A 26 -18.15 6.46 33.11
N THR A 27 -17.71 5.26 33.44
CA THR A 27 -18.57 4.10 33.70
C THR A 27 -18.43 3.77 35.16
N ASP A 28 -19.35 4.30 35.98
CA ASP A 28 -19.77 3.65 37.21
C ASP A 28 -20.54 2.38 36.84
N THR A 29 -19.79 1.37 36.41
CA THR A 29 -20.20 -0.04 36.40
C THR A 29 -19.07 -0.83 37.02
N GLU A 30 -19.49 -1.80 37.82
CA GLU A 30 -18.74 -2.46 38.89
C GLU A 30 -17.31 -2.90 38.58
N THR A 31 -16.55 -3.05 39.66
CA THR A 31 -15.20 -3.60 39.79
C THR A 31 -15.09 -5.05 39.28
N GLU A 32 -15.32 -5.30 37.99
CA GLU A 32 -14.77 -6.47 37.32
C GLU A 32 -13.29 -6.22 37.04
N SER A 33 -12.43 -7.03 37.66
CA SER A 33 -10.98 -7.03 37.42
C SER A 33 -10.69 -7.59 36.03
N SER A 34 -10.86 -6.77 34.99
CA SER A 34 -10.49 -7.13 33.63
C SER A 34 -8.99 -7.42 33.56
N THR A 35 -8.62 -8.62 33.13
CA THR A 35 -7.22 -9.04 32.94
C THR A 35 -6.45 -8.12 31.98
N PHE A 36 -7.16 -7.39 31.11
CA PHE A 36 -6.58 -6.47 30.15
C PHE A 36 -7.22 -5.06 30.20
N PRO A 37 -6.43 -3.99 29.96
CA PRO A 37 -4.98 -4.03 29.77
C PRO A 37 -4.23 -4.32 31.09
N ILE A 38 -3.09 -5.00 31.01
CA ILE A 38 -2.22 -5.27 32.16
C ILE A 38 -1.70 -3.92 32.70
N TRP A 39 -1.88 -3.68 34.01
CA TRP A 39 -1.72 -2.38 34.68
C TRP A 39 -2.81 -1.33 34.37
N GLY A 40 -3.96 -1.77 33.84
CA GLY A 40 -5.12 -0.91 33.57
C GLY A 40 -5.68 -0.28 34.84
N ASP A 41 -5.78 -1.03 35.94
CA ASP A 41 -6.32 -0.54 37.21
C ASP A 41 -5.41 0.53 37.83
N GLU A 42 -4.09 0.31 37.82
CA GLU A 42 -3.10 1.26 38.33
C GLU A 42 -3.00 2.52 37.46
N ALA A 43 -3.21 2.40 36.14
CA ALA A 43 -3.29 3.55 35.25
C ALA A 43 -4.60 4.34 35.46
N ARG A 44 -5.75 3.67 35.63
CA ARG A 44 -7.03 4.32 35.99
C ARG A 44 -6.96 5.01 37.36
N ALA A 45 -6.33 4.39 38.36
CA ALA A 45 -6.08 4.99 39.68
C ALA A 45 -5.17 6.24 39.62
N ARG A 46 -4.35 6.39 38.57
CA ARG A 46 -3.53 7.58 38.30
C ARG A 46 -4.26 8.65 37.46
N GLY A 47 -5.53 8.45 37.13
CA GLY A 47 -6.36 9.39 36.37
C GLY A 47 -6.26 9.24 34.85
N TYR A 48 -5.60 8.20 34.32
CA TYR A 48 -5.68 7.87 32.90
C TYR A 48 -6.97 7.08 32.65
N SER A 49 -7.90 7.62 31.86
CA SER A 49 -8.94 6.76 31.28
C SER A 49 -8.31 5.97 30.12
N ILE A 50 -8.87 4.79 29.85
CA ILE A 50 -8.29 3.76 28.99
C ILE A 50 -9.45 3.22 28.13
N PRO A 51 -9.26 3.00 26.83
CA PRO A 51 -10.30 2.38 25.99
C PRO A 51 -10.62 0.96 26.44
N LEU A 52 -11.74 0.45 25.95
CA LEU A 52 -12.06 -0.98 26.07
C LEU A 52 -10.99 -1.83 25.37
N PRO A 53 -10.62 -2.98 25.97
CA PRO A 53 -9.41 -3.70 25.61
C PRO A 53 -9.45 -4.20 24.16
N PHE A 54 -10.57 -4.73 23.68
CA PHE A 54 -10.67 -5.31 22.34
C PHE A 54 -11.22 -4.31 21.32
N GLY A 55 -10.80 -4.47 20.07
CA GLY A 55 -11.21 -3.60 18.96
C GLY A 55 -11.41 -4.38 17.66
N ALA A 56 -12.43 -4.01 16.91
CA ALA A 56 -12.63 -4.40 15.52
C ALA A 56 -12.72 -3.13 14.67
N ASN A 57 -11.91 -3.06 13.61
CA ASN A 57 -11.80 -1.88 12.75
C ASN A 57 -12.01 -2.28 11.28
N LEU A 58 -12.90 -1.58 10.59
CA LEU A 58 -13.07 -1.68 9.15
C LEU A 58 -12.59 -0.37 8.51
N SER A 59 -11.64 -0.47 7.58
CA SER A 59 -10.99 0.67 6.96
C SER A 59 -10.99 0.61 5.45
N TYR A 60 -11.10 1.78 4.82
CA TYR A 60 -10.90 2.00 3.39
C TYR A 60 -9.78 3.02 3.19
N MET A 61 -8.91 2.76 2.21
CA MET A 61 -7.80 3.64 1.89
C MET A 61 -7.58 3.76 0.39
N ASN A 62 -7.45 5.00 -0.10
CA ASN A 62 -6.97 5.35 -1.43
C ASN A 62 -5.58 5.97 -1.34
N ILE A 63 -4.58 5.44 -2.05
CA ILE A 63 -3.22 6.03 -2.11
C ILE A 63 -2.90 6.44 -3.55
N ARG A 64 -2.11 7.49 -3.76
CA ARG A 64 -1.52 7.90 -5.05
C ARG A 64 -0.06 8.33 -4.89
N GLN A 65 0.88 7.60 -5.48
CA GLN A 65 2.34 7.77 -5.34
C GLN A 65 3.08 7.57 -6.68
N ASN A 66 4.34 7.99 -6.73
CA ASN A 66 5.29 7.67 -7.81
C ASN A 66 6.07 6.41 -7.43
N ILE A 67 6.48 5.67 -8.44
CA ILE A 67 7.35 4.49 -8.35
C ILE A 67 8.56 4.72 -9.23
N ASP A 68 9.73 4.33 -8.71
CA ASP A 68 10.96 4.24 -9.49
C ASP A 68 11.20 2.76 -9.80
N VAL A 69 11.45 2.43 -11.08
CA VAL A 69 11.63 1.05 -11.55
C VAL A 69 13.12 0.78 -11.73
N ASP A 70 13.67 -0.14 -10.93
CA ASP A 70 15.08 -0.53 -10.93
C ASP A 70 15.44 -1.33 -12.19
N SER A 71 14.57 -2.26 -12.59
CA SER A 71 14.80 -3.13 -13.75
C SER A 71 13.51 -3.79 -14.22
N ILE A 72 13.33 -3.90 -15.54
CA ILE A 72 12.40 -4.84 -16.18
C ILE A 72 13.25 -5.86 -16.94
N THR A 73 12.96 -7.15 -16.78
CA THR A 73 13.62 -8.22 -17.54
C THR A 73 12.60 -9.23 -18.07
N PHE A 74 12.89 -9.81 -19.24
CA PHE A 74 12.09 -10.86 -19.85
C PHE A 74 12.94 -12.11 -20.08
N SER A 75 12.35 -13.29 -19.92
CA SER A 75 13.01 -14.58 -20.14
C SER A 75 12.04 -15.60 -20.76
N GLY A 76 12.57 -16.71 -21.27
CA GLY A 76 11.77 -17.78 -21.89
C GLY A 76 11.27 -17.50 -23.31
N LEU A 77 11.60 -16.34 -23.88
CA LEU A 77 11.20 -15.92 -25.23
C LEU A 77 11.88 -16.77 -26.32
N LYS A 78 11.13 -17.11 -27.37
CA LYS A 78 11.58 -17.92 -28.51
C LYS A 78 10.96 -17.47 -29.82
N LEU A 79 11.78 -17.32 -30.87
CA LEU A 79 11.31 -17.15 -32.24
C LEU A 79 11.38 -18.49 -32.97
N GLY A 80 10.25 -19.21 -33.03
CA GLY A 80 10.23 -20.62 -33.45
C GLY A 80 11.05 -21.48 -32.47
N ASN A 81 12.01 -22.26 -32.98
CA ASN A 81 12.90 -23.07 -32.14
C ASN A 81 14.12 -22.28 -31.58
N HIS A 82 14.27 -21.00 -31.91
CA HIS A 82 15.42 -20.18 -31.49
C HIS A 82 15.12 -19.43 -30.18
N LEU A 83 15.85 -19.73 -29.11
CA LEU A 83 15.77 -19.02 -27.83
C LEU A 83 16.36 -17.62 -27.94
N ILE A 84 15.61 -16.60 -27.54
CA ILE A 84 16.07 -15.21 -27.51
C ILE A 84 16.81 -14.95 -26.18
N PRO A 85 18.04 -14.40 -26.21
CA PRO A 85 18.76 -13.98 -25.02
C PRO A 85 17.95 -13.02 -24.14
N SER A 86 17.88 -13.29 -22.84
CA SER A 86 17.13 -12.45 -21.87
C SER A 86 17.72 -11.04 -21.69
N ASP A 87 18.97 -10.83 -22.10
CA ASP A 87 19.67 -9.55 -22.05
C ASP A 87 19.67 -8.79 -23.39
N MET A 88 18.87 -9.25 -24.38
CA MET A 88 18.72 -8.60 -25.68
C MET A 88 17.98 -7.26 -25.60
N PHE A 89 16.99 -7.18 -24.71
CA PHE A 89 16.10 -6.02 -24.60
C PHE A 89 16.60 -5.05 -23.52
N ASN A 90 17.07 -3.88 -23.94
CA ASN A 90 17.32 -2.75 -23.08
C ASN A 90 15.99 -2.03 -22.85
N ILE A 91 15.46 -2.11 -21.63
CA ILE A 91 14.16 -1.53 -21.28
C ILE A 91 14.38 -0.29 -20.43
N ALA A 92 14.15 0.88 -21.02
CA ALA A 92 14.15 2.15 -20.32
C ALA A 92 12.74 2.45 -19.82
N VAL A 93 12.61 2.81 -18.55
CA VAL A 93 11.32 3.16 -17.93
C VAL A 93 11.32 4.63 -17.55
N GLY A 94 10.29 5.35 -17.99
CA GLY A 94 10.03 6.73 -17.61
C GLY A 94 9.36 6.83 -16.24
N GLN A 95 8.59 7.90 -16.03
CA GLN A 95 7.85 8.06 -14.78
C GLN A 95 6.74 7.00 -14.66
N THR A 96 6.75 6.23 -13.58
CA THR A 96 5.68 5.28 -13.26
C THR A 96 4.73 5.88 -12.21
N ARG A 97 3.44 5.96 -12.54
CA ARG A 97 2.42 6.57 -11.65
C ARG A 97 1.40 5.54 -11.16
N GLN A 98 1.08 5.68 -9.86
CA GLN A 98 0.47 4.64 -9.05
C GLN A 98 -0.71 5.25 -8.18
N ARG A 99 -2.05 5.17 -8.47
CA ARG A 99 -3.30 5.24 -7.54
C ARG A 99 -4.12 3.94 -7.07
N SER A 100 -4.15 3.54 -5.79
CA SER A 100 -4.66 2.23 -5.27
C SER A 100 -5.92 2.33 -4.45
N GLU A 101 -6.62 1.21 -4.25
CA GLU A 101 -7.68 1.09 -3.25
C GLU A 101 -7.48 -0.16 -2.39
N THR A 102 -7.69 -0.05 -1.08
CA THR A 102 -7.55 -1.16 -0.13
C THR A 102 -8.60 -1.08 0.96
N GLU A 103 -9.23 -2.22 1.21
CA GLU A 103 -10.20 -2.42 2.29
C GLU A 103 -9.58 -3.39 3.30
N ASN A 104 -9.46 -3.00 4.58
CA ASN A 104 -8.90 -3.88 5.62
C ASN A 104 -9.89 -4.07 6.77
N LEU A 105 -10.02 -5.32 7.21
CA LEU A 105 -10.52 -5.70 8.52
C LEU A 105 -9.32 -5.90 9.47
N ARG A 106 -9.35 -5.20 10.60
CA ARG A 106 -8.36 -5.30 11.66
C ARG A 106 -9.04 -5.75 12.95
N LEU A 107 -8.37 -6.62 13.71
CA LEU A 107 -8.75 -7.01 15.07
C LEU A 107 -7.58 -6.73 16.00
N ASP A 108 -7.84 -6.03 17.11
CA ASP A 108 -6.80 -5.56 18.02
C ASP A 108 -7.13 -5.70 19.50
N MET A 109 -6.08 -5.68 20.33
CA MET A 109 -6.21 -5.65 21.78
C MET A 109 -5.16 -4.76 22.45
N TRP A 110 -5.56 -4.01 23.48
CA TRP A 110 -4.66 -3.33 24.40
C TRP A 110 -4.10 -4.32 25.43
N VAL A 111 -2.86 -4.74 25.25
CA VAL A 111 -2.14 -5.63 26.18
C VAL A 111 -1.71 -4.86 27.42
N PHE A 112 -1.26 -3.61 27.24
CA PHE A 112 -0.93 -2.66 28.30
C PHE A 112 -1.58 -1.30 27.97
N PRO A 113 -1.77 -0.38 28.95
CA PRO A 113 -2.34 0.96 28.72
C PRO A 113 -1.66 1.81 27.64
N PHE A 114 -0.45 1.41 27.22
CA PHE A 114 0.38 2.07 26.21
C PHE A 114 0.72 1.16 25.02
N LEU A 115 0.33 -0.13 25.03
CA LEU A 115 0.66 -1.09 23.97
C LEU A 115 -0.58 -1.82 23.48
N ASN A 116 -0.89 -1.62 22.21
CA ASN A 116 -1.89 -2.36 21.46
C ASN A 116 -1.18 -3.30 20.47
N ILE A 117 -1.71 -4.51 20.29
CA ILE A 117 -1.27 -5.46 19.26
C ILE A 117 -2.45 -5.82 18.37
N TYR A 118 -2.19 -6.14 17.10
CA TYR A 118 -3.25 -6.43 16.16
C TYR A 118 -2.85 -7.38 15.02
N GLY A 119 -3.88 -8.00 14.45
CA GLY A 119 -3.83 -8.66 13.16
C GLY A 119 -4.74 -7.94 12.16
N LEU A 120 -4.41 -8.01 10.88
CA LEU A 120 -5.24 -7.51 9.79
C LEU A 120 -5.33 -8.51 8.64
N MET A 121 -6.45 -8.43 7.95
CA MET A 121 -6.65 -8.97 6.61
C MET A 121 -7.28 -7.90 5.74
N GLY A 122 -6.96 -7.89 4.45
CA GLY A 122 -7.51 -6.92 3.53
C GLY A 122 -7.45 -7.36 2.09
N TYR A 123 -8.11 -6.60 1.23
CA TYR A 123 -8.09 -6.78 -0.20
C TYR A 123 -7.61 -5.49 -0.86
N THR A 124 -6.59 -5.62 -1.71
CA THR A 124 -5.95 -4.51 -2.41
C THR A 124 -6.19 -4.69 -3.90
N LYS A 125 -6.70 -3.64 -4.55
CA LYS A 125 -6.88 -3.57 -6.00
C LYS A 125 -6.29 -2.28 -6.55
N GLY A 126 -5.86 -2.32 -7.79
CA GLY A 126 -5.45 -1.12 -8.52
C GLY A 126 -4.68 -1.49 -9.78
N SER A 127 -3.85 -0.57 -10.25
CA SER A 127 -3.00 -0.83 -11.40
C SER A 127 -1.70 -0.03 -11.38
N SER A 128 -1.01 0.10 -12.49
CA SER A 128 0.19 0.94 -12.62
C SER A 128 0.28 1.39 -14.06
N LEU A 129 0.69 2.63 -14.29
CA LEU A 129 1.00 3.12 -15.64
C LEU A 129 2.47 3.51 -15.70
N SER A 130 3.22 2.81 -16.53
CA SER A 130 4.64 3.03 -16.80
C SER A 130 4.83 3.40 -18.26
N GLN A 131 5.58 4.44 -18.54
CA GLN A 131 6.06 4.70 -19.91
C GLN A 131 7.32 3.87 -20.15
N VAL A 132 7.30 3.04 -21.18
CA VAL A 132 8.35 2.04 -21.44
C VAL A 132 8.88 2.22 -22.86
N SER A 133 10.20 2.35 -22.98
CA SER A 133 10.94 2.36 -24.24
C SER A 133 11.81 1.11 -24.33
N VAL A 134 11.78 0.41 -25.46
CA VAL A 134 12.48 -0.87 -25.64
C VAL A 134 13.43 -0.77 -26.83
N ASP A 135 14.71 -0.99 -26.57
CA ASP A 135 15.77 -1.02 -27.58
C ASP A 135 16.58 -2.35 -27.51
N ALA A 136 17.42 -2.62 -28.49
CA ALA A 136 18.38 -3.72 -28.48
C ALA A 136 19.66 -3.31 -29.22
N ASP A 137 20.84 -3.62 -28.67
CA ASP A 137 22.12 -3.32 -29.33
C ASP A 137 22.51 -4.45 -30.32
N PRO A 138 22.46 -4.24 -31.65
CA PRO A 138 22.74 -5.29 -32.61
C PRO A 138 24.24 -5.63 -32.73
N SER A 139 25.13 -4.83 -32.14
CA SER A 139 26.58 -5.06 -32.15
C SER A 139 27.00 -6.17 -31.16
N ARG A 140 26.19 -6.42 -30.13
CA ARG A 140 26.41 -7.46 -29.11
C ARG A 140 26.07 -8.89 -29.60
N TYR A 141 25.39 -9.02 -30.74
CA TYR A 141 24.82 -10.29 -31.21
C TYR A 141 25.34 -10.70 -32.60
N THR A 142 25.18 -11.99 -32.93
CA THR A 142 25.55 -12.55 -34.24
C THR A 142 24.43 -13.45 -34.77
N GLY A 143 24.50 -13.87 -36.04
CA GLY A 143 23.51 -14.78 -36.63
C GLY A 143 22.08 -14.23 -36.59
N ILE A 144 21.12 -15.07 -36.17
CA ILE A 144 19.70 -14.74 -36.07
C ILE A 144 19.45 -13.67 -35.00
N ASP A 145 20.13 -13.74 -33.86
CA ASP A 145 19.99 -12.77 -32.76
C ASP A 145 20.31 -11.34 -33.22
N ARG A 146 21.32 -11.17 -34.09
CA ARG A 146 21.62 -9.87 -34.68
C ARG A 146 20.50 -9.34 -35.56
N ILE A 147 19.77 -10.22 -36.27
CA ILE A 147 18.64 -9.81 -37.12
C ILE A 147 17.45 -9.37 -36.24
N ILE A 148 17.18 -10.10 -35.15
CA ILE A 148 16.16 -9.74 -34.17
C ILE A 148 16.51 -8.39 -33.53
N ALA A 149 17.70 -8.26 -32.94
CA ALA A 149 18.17 -7.01 -32.34
C ALA A 149 18.16 -5.83 -33.34
N SER A 150 18.60 -6.03 -34.59
CA SER A 150 18.54 -5.00 -35.64
C SER A 150 17.12 -4.57 -36.01
N SER A 151 16.13 -5.45 -35.80
CA SER A 151 14.72 -5.16 -36.08
C SER A 151 14.11 -4.37 -34.92
N VAL A 152 14.38 -4.79 -33.68
CA VAL A 152 13.99 -4.05 -32.45
C VAL A 152 14.60 -2.65 -32.47
N HIS A 153 15.89 -2.51 -32.74
CA HIS A 153 16.58 -1.22 -32.79
C HIS A 153 15.95 -0.25 -33.79
N LYS A 154 15.57 -0.73 -34.99
CA LYS A 154 14.87 0.11 -36.00
C LYS A 154 13.47 0.51 -35.57
N LEU A 155 12.77 -0.33 -34.81
CA LEU A 155 11.47 0.00 -34.23
C LEU A 155 11.59 0.96 -33.03
N HIS A 156 12.74 0.98 -32.36
CA HIS A 156 13.08 2.01 -31.39
C HIS A 156 13.42 3.35 -32.08
N GLU A 157 14.35 3.36 -33.04
CA GLU A 157 14.77 4.56 -33.79
C GLU A 157 13.62 5.24 -34.56
N ASN A 158 12.61 4.48 -35.00
CA ASN A 158 11.45 5.04 -35.69
C ASN A 158 10.31 5.49 -34.76
N GLY A 159 10.48 5.38 -33.43
CA GLY A 159 9.52 5.78 -32.40
C GLY A 159 8.41 4.76 -32.09
N THR A 160 8.38 3.58 -32.72
CA THR A 160 7.35 2.56 -32.44
C THR A 160 7.55 1.91 -31.06
N LEU A 161 8.79 1.79 -30.59
CA LEU A 161 9.15 1.25 -29.27
C LEU A 161 9.61 2.34 -28.29
N GLN A 162 9.09 3.56 -28.43
CA GLN A 162 9.36 4.67 -27.51
C GLN A 162 8.09 5.10 -26.77
N ASP A 163 8.23 5.39 -25.49
CA ASP A 163 7.22 5.95 -24.59
C ASP A 163 5.87 5.19 -24.62
N ILE A 164 5.93 3.86 -24.73
CA ILE A 164 4.74 3.00 -24.75
C ILE A 164 4.12 3.00 -23.35
N ASP A 165 2.85 3.38 -23.27
CA ASP A 165 2.03 3.28 -22.06
C ASP A 165 1.76 1.80 -21.70
N PHE A 166 2.55 1.25 -20.78
CA PHE A 166 2.34 -0.08 -20.22
C PHE A 166 1.45 0.00 -18.97
N ALA A 167 0.27 -0.62 -19.04
CA ALA A 167 -0.69 -0.70 -17.95
C ALA A 167 -0.67 -2.09 -17.29
N LEU A 168 -0.45 -2.13 -15.97
CA LEU A 168 -0.46 -3.36 -15.17
C LEU A 168 -1.59 -3.30 -14.14
N ASP A 169 -2.69 -4.01 -14.36
CA ASP A 169 -3.72 -4.22 -13.33
C ASP A 169 -3.33 -5.36 -12.38
N PHE A 170 -3.59 -5.22 -11.09
CA PHE A 170 -3.43 -6.30 -10.11
C PHE A 170 -4.52 -6.21 -9.03
N GLU A 171 -4.77 -7.37 -8.43
CA GLU A 171 -5.54 -7.51 -7.22
C GLU A 171 -4.93 -8.61 -6.35
N GLY A 172 -5.11 -8.50 -5.03
CA GLY A 172 -4.43 -9.36 -4.10
C GLY A 172 -4.95 -9.27 -2.67
N ARG A 173 -4.69 -10.33 -1.90
CA ARG A 173 -5.05 -10.45 -0.50
C ARG A 173 -3.87 -10.07 0.37
N THR A 174 -4.09 -9.11 1.26
CA THR A 174 -3.10 -8.61 2.21
C THR A 174 -3.37 -9.20 3.58
N PHE A 175 -2.35 -9.77 4.22
CA PHE A 175 -2.39 -10.20 5.62
C PHE A 175 -1.26 -9.52 6.38
N GLY A 176 -1.48 -9.18 7.64
CA GLY A 176 -0.46 -8.49 8.42
C GLY A 176 -0.67 -8.54 9.91
N THR A 177 0.34 -8.07 10.61
CA THR A 177 0.35 -7.91 12.06
C THR A 177 1.11 -6.64 12.40
N GLY A 178 0.77 -6.04 13.53
CA GLY A 178 1.43 -4.84 13.98
C GLY A 178 1.15 -4.56 15.44
N PHE A 179 1.76 -3.48 15.90
CA PHE A 179 1.55 -2.94 17.23
C PHE A 179 1.50 -1.43 17.16
N THR A 180 1.01 -0.82 18.24
CA THR A 180 1.13 0.62 18.44
C THR A 180 1.50 0.91 19.87
N LEU A 181 2.45 1.82 20.01
CA LEU A 181 2.78 2.46 21.27
C LEU A 181 2.02 3.78 21.35
N ALA A 182 1.30 4.01 22.45
CA ALA A 182 0.57 5.25 22.71
C ALA A 182 0.99 5.88 24.03
N GLY A 183 1.06 7.21 24.07
CA GLY A 183 1.33 7.98 25.27
C GLY A 183 0.57 9.29 25.26
N GLY A 184 0.10 9.74 26.43
CA GLY A 184 -0.70 10.95 26.56
C GLY A 184 -0.33 11.76 27.79
N TYR A 185 -0.41 13.08 27.67
CA TYR A 185 -0.28 14.02 28.78
C TYR A 185 -1.33 15.12 28.64
N LYS A 186 -2.32 15.10 29.55
CA LYS A 186 -3.55 15.91 29.44
C LYS A 186 -4.22 15.63 28.08
N ASN A 187 -4.63 16.67 27.37
CA ASN A 187 -5.24 16.61 26.05
C ASN A 187 -4.26 16.30 24.90
N TRP A 188 -2.94 16.29 25.14
CA TRP A 188 -1.96 15.90 24.12
C TRP A 188 -1.76 14.39 24.10
N PHE A 189 -1.71 13.82 22.90
CA PHE A 189 -1.37 12.41 22.69
C PHE A 189 -0.29 12.27 21.61
N THR A 190 0.46 11.18 21.71
CA THR A 190 1.38 10.71 20.69
C THR A 190 1.17 9.21 20.51
N LEU A 191 1.33 8.73 19.28
CA LEU A 191 1.29 7.31 18.98
C LEU A 191 2.31 6.98 17.89
N VAL A 192 2.86 5.77 17.94
CA VAL A 192 3.71 5.21 16.89
C VAL A 192 3.12 3.87 16.50
N ASP A 193 2.52 3.82 15.32
CA ASP A 193 2.09 2.56 14.70
C ASP A 193 3.25 1.91 13.96
N THR A 194 3.34 0.58 14.04
CA THR A 194 4.29 -0.22 13.26
C THR A 194 3.62 -1.51 12.83
N ASN A 195 3.56 -1.74 11.51
CA ASN A 195 3.02 -2.95 10.92
C ASN A 195 3.98 -3.60 9.92
N TYR A 196 3.87 -4.92 9.86
CA TYR A 196 4.39 -5.75 8.78
C TYR A 196 3.19 -6.35 8.04
N THR A 197 3.14 -6.13 6.74
CA THR A 197 2.11 -6.69 5.84
C THR A 197 2.75 -7.51 4.74
N ARG A 198 2.01 -8.51 4.28
CA ARG A 198 2.36 -9.37 3.15
C ARG A 198 1.16 -9.48 2.22
N THR A 199 1.36 -9.17 0.95
CA THR A 199 0.31 -9.26 -0.07
C THR A 199 0.64 -10.33 -1.08
N GLU A 200 -0.35 -11.17 -1.36
CA GLU A 200 -0.33 -12.22 -2.37
C GLU A 200 -1.25 -11.76 -3.51
N PHE A 201 -0.72 -11.64 -4.73
CA PHE A 201 -1.44 -11.13 -5.89
C PHE A 201 -1.74 -12.26 -6.87
N ASP A 202 -2.92 -12.22 -7.49
CA ASP A 202 -3.44 -13.36 -8.25
C ASP A 202 -2.71 -13.56 -9.60
N ILE A 203 -2.05 -12.51 -10.12
CA ILE A 203 -1.30 -12.50 -11.39
C ILE A 203 0.22 -12.61 -11.23
N LEU A 204 0.74 -12.86 -10.03
CA LEU A 204 2.17 -12.74 -9.73
C LEU A 204 2.74 -13.91 -8.92
N ASP A 205 3.83 -14.49 -9.42
CA ASP A 205 4.68 -15.48 -8.77
C ASP A 205 5.53 -14.84 -7.66
N GLY A 206 4.88 -14.37 -6.59
CA GLY A 206 5.58 -13.71 -5.49
C GLY A 206 4.69 -13.31 -4.32
N LYS A 207 5.32 -12.81 -3.26
CA LYS A 207 4.66 -12.18 -2.11
C LYS A 207 5.38 -10.88 -1.79
N ILE A 208 4.67 -9.76 -1.84
CA ILE A 208 5.25 -8.45 -1.53
C ILE A 208 5.18 -8.24 -0.02
N SER A 209 6.31 -7.92 0.60
CA SER A 209 6.37 -7.45 1.99
C SER A 209 6.43 -5.93 2.07
N ALA A 210 5.70 -5.37 3.03
CA ALA A 210 5.80 -3.96 3.39
C ALA A 210 5.93 -3.80 4.91
N VAL A 211 6.81 -2.88 5.31
CA VAL A 211 6.92 -2.37 6.68
C VAL A 211 6.47 -0.92 6.68
N THR A 212 5.50 -0.58 7.51
CA THR A 212 5.03 0.79 7.69
C THR A 212 5.26 1.22 9.13
N VAL A 213 5.80 2.43 9.33
CA VAL A 213 5.97 3.05 10.65
C VAL A 213 5.34 4.45 10.61
N SER A 214 4.36 4.70 11.46
CA SER A 214 3.60 5.95 11.45
C SER A 214 3.57 6.64 12.83
N PRO A 215 4.54 7.51 13.12
CA PRO A 215 4.49 8.42 14.26
C PRO A 215 3.47 9.54 14.04
N ARG A 216 2.63 9.81 15.04
CA ARG A 216 1.63 10.89 15.03
C ARG A 216 1.62 11.60 16.39
N VAL A 217 1.35 12.90 16.37
CA VAL A 217 1.17 13.73 17.56
C VAL A 217 -0.08 14.59 17.39
N GLY A 218 -0.92 14.63 18.42
CA GLY A 218 -2.22 15.28 18.33
C GLY A 218 -2.73 15.85 19.64
N TYR A 219 -3.85 16.53 19.51
CA TYR A 219 -4.59 17.18 20.58
C TYR A 219 -6.05 16.72 20.55
N ARG A 220 -6.61 16.47 21.72
CA ARG A 220 -8.02 16.16 21.91
C ARG A 220 -8.80 17.35 22.45
N PHE A 221 -9.89 17.66 21.78
CA PHE A 221 -10.90 18.61 22.18
C PHE A 221 -12.11 17.89 22.78
N ASP A 222 -12.54 18.34 23.95
CA ASP A 222 -13.76 17.91 24.60
C ASP A 222 -14.94 18.64 23.94
N MET A 223 -15.92 17.89 23.40
CA MET A 223 -17.04 18.47 22.64
C MET A 223 -18.37 18.41 23.43
N PRO A 224 -19.23 19.45 23.36
CA PRO A 224 -20.55 19.42 23.98
C PRO A 224 -21.44 18.30 23.44
N ASP A 225 -22.21 17.66 24.34
CA ASP A 225 -22.94 16.42 24.06
C ASP A 225 -23.90 16.46 22.87
N ILE A 226 -23.88 15.39 22.07
CA ILE A 226 -24.99 14.99 21.19
C ILE A 226 -25.64 13.67 21.68
N SER A 227 -24.88 12.76 22.30
CA SER A 227 -25.40 11.48 22.85
C SER A 227 -24.62 10.92 24.05
N GLY A 228 -23.72 11.71 24.64
CA GLY A 228 -22.76 11.32 25.67
C GLY A 228 -21.38 11.91 25.38
N PRO A 229 -20.42 11.82 26.33
CA PRO A 229 -19.15 12.52 26.25
C PRO A 229 -18.42 12.15 24.97
N SER A 230 -18.27 13.14 24.09
CA SER A 230 -17.72 13.00 22.75
C SER A 230 -16.44 13.80 22.64
N HIS A 231 -15.46 13.22 21.96
CA HIS A 231 -14.15 13.85 21.80
C HIS A 231 -13.80 13.95 20.32
N LEU A 232 -13.30 15.12 19.93
CA LEU A 232 -12.66 15.32 18.64
C LEU A 232 -11.15 15.30 18.86
N SER A 233 -10.48 14.29 18.29
CA SER A 233 -9.02 14.21 18.30
C SER A 233 -8.49 14.64 16.94
N ILE A 234 -7.52 15.55 16.89
CA ILE A 234 -6.86 16.01 15.65
C ILE A 234 -5.35 15.81 15.80
N TRP A 235 -4.68 15.33 14.77
CA TRP A 235 -3.23 15.11 14.79
C TRP A 235 -2.55 15.48 13.48
N VAL A 236 -1.24 15.66 13.60
CA VAL A 236 -0.29 15.65 12.50
C VAL A 236 0.64 14.45 12.66
N GLY A 237 1.18 13.94 11.58
CA GLY A 237 2.08 12.79 11.65
C GLY A 237 2.88 12.61 10.38
N ALA A 238 3.64 11.53 10.38
CA ALA A 238 4.35 11.06 9.20
C ALA A 238 4.14 9.54 9.06
N MET A 239 4.36 9.02 7.85
CA MET A 239 4.33 7.60 7.54
C MET A 239 5.56 7.24 6.74
N TYR A 240 6.49 6.53 7.37
CA TYR A 240 7.52 5.79 6.68
C TYR A 240 6.93 4.48 6.16
N GLN A 241 7.27 4.12 4.93
CA GLN A 241 6.88 2.88 4.28
C GLN A 241 8.09 2.35 3.49
N ASN A 242 8.49 1.11 3.77
CA ASN A 242 9.39 0.34 2.92
C ASN A 242 8.63 -0.82 2.31
N VAL A 243 8.82 -1.08 1.01
CA VAL A 243 8.13 -2.16 0.29
C VAL A 243 9.14 -2.86 -0.62
N ASP A 244 9.29 -4.17 -0.43
CA ASP A 244 10.11 -5.00 -1.31
C ASP A 244 9.25 -5.38 -2.53
N GLN A 245 9.28 -4.55 -3.58
CA GLN A 245 8.44 -4.74 -4.77
C GLN A 245 9.22 -5.46 -5.88
N GLU A 246 9.17 -6.80 -5.82
CA GLU A 246 9.63 -7.67 -6.90
C GLU A 246 8.39 -8.38 -7.51
N PHE A 247 8.11 -8.08 -8.78
CA PHE A 247 6.96 -8.56 -9.53
C PHE A 247 7.41 -9.57 -10.59
N LYS A 248 7.00 -10.83 -10.45
CA LYS A 248 7.30 -11.90 -11.42
C LYS A 248 6.02 -12.58 -11.87
N GLY A 249 5.96 -13.07 -13.10
CA GLY A 249 4.77 -13.78 -13.60
C GLY A 249 4.96 -14.23 -15.04
N ASN A 250 3.89 -14.76 -15.66
CA ASN A 250 3.90 -15.07 -17.08
C ASN A 250 3.62 -13.81 -17.90
N LEU A 251 4.24 -13.73 -19.07
CA LEU A 251 4.08 -12.61 -20.00
C LEU A 251 2.66 -12.57 -20.62
N SER A 252 1.95 -13.70 -20.59
CA SER A 252 0.57 -13.88 -21.04
C SER A 252 -0.48 -13.39 -20.04
N ASP A 253 -0.14 -13.32 -18.74
CA ASP A 253 -1.02 -12.75 -17.71
C ASP A 253 -1.02 -11.20 -17.74
N LEU A 254 -0.17 -10.60 -18.59
CA LEU A 254 -0.06 -9.16 -18.78
C LEU A 254 -0.90 -8.65 -19.96
N HIS A 255 -1.72 -7.62 -19.71
CA HIS A 255 -2.44 -6.88 -20.74
C HIS A 255 -1.50 -5.99 -21.57
N MET A 256 -0.79 -6.61 -22.53
CA MET A 256 0.15 -5.92 -23.41
C MET A 256 -0.55 -4.89 -24.32
N PRO A 257 0.04 -3.70 -24.54
CA PRO A 257 -0.41 -2.72 -25.52
C PRO A 257 -0.58 -3.34 -26.93
N PRO A 258 -1.61 -2.95 -27.71
CA PRO A 258 -1.89 -3.52 -29.04
C PRO A 258 -0.69 -3.47 -30.01
N GLU A 259 0.20 -2.50 -29.86
CA GLU A 259 1.42 -2.31 -30.63
C GLU A 259 2.44 -3.42 -30.38
N LEU A 260 2.49 -3.96 -29.15
CA LEU A 260 3.41 -5.01 -28.72
C LEU A 260 2.83 -6.42 -28.93
N GLN A 261 1.50 -6.59 -28.93
CA GLN A 261 0.87 -7.92 -29.05
C GLN A 261 1.35 -8.76 -30.26
N PRO A 262 1.53 -8.21 -31.48
CA PRO A 262 2.06 -8.98 -32.62
C PRO A 262 3.51 -9.45 -32.42
N LEU A 263 4.34 -8.63 -31.75
CA LEU A 263 5.71 -9.00 -31.40
C LEU A 263 5.70 -10.09 -30.33
N ILE A 264 5.01 -9.87 -29.22
CA ILE A 264 4.92 -10.79 -28.07
C ILE A 264 4.37 -12.15 -28.51
N SER A 265 3.30 -12.20 -29.31
CA SER A 265 2.75 -13.47 -29.83
C SER A 265 3.70 -14.21 -30.78
N SER A 266 4.61 -13.51 -31.47
CA SER A 266 5.67 -14.14 -32.28
C SER A 266 6.85 -14.69 -31.46
N VAL A 267 7.05 -14.18 -30.24
CA VAL A 267 8.17 -14.57 -29.36
C VAL A 267 7.77 -15.35 -28.09
N ASN A 268 6.48 -15.50 -27.80
CA ASN A 268 5.94 -16.28 -26.68
C ASN A 268 5.03 -17.42 -27.17
N VAL A 269 5.44 -18.13 -28.23
CA VAL A 269 4.59 -19.14 -28.91
C VAL A 269 4.25 -20.34 -28.01
N ASP A 270 5.19 -20.74 -27.14
CA ASP A 270 5.02 -21.88 -26.22
C ASP A 270 4.35 -21.48 -24.89
N ASP A 271 3.97 -20.22 -24.72
CA ASP A 271 3.50 -19.64 -23.46
C ASP A 271 4.46 -19.87 -22.27
N GLN A 272 5.77 -19.68 -22.52
CA GLN A 272 6.86 -19.86 -21.54
C GLN A 272 7.59 -18.54 -21.22
N GLY A 273 7.13 -17.42 -21.77
CA GLY A 273 7.64 -16.08 -21.53
C GLY A 273 7.33 -15.64 -20.11
N ARG A 274 8.35 -15.15 -19.40
CA ARG A 274 8.27 -14.74 -17.99
C ARG A 274 8.83 -13.33 -17.85
N PHE A 275 8.23 -12.53 -16.98
CA PHE A 275 8.74 -11.21 -16.62
C PHE A 275 9.26 -11.20 -15.17
N ASP A 276 10.22 -10.32 -14.90
CA ASP A 276 10.72 -10.01 -13.55
C ASP A 276 11.01 -8.50 -13.50
N VAL A 277 10.22 -7.77 -12.70
CA VAL A 277 10.28 -6.32 -12.52
C VAL A 277 10.62 -6.00 -11.07
N LYS A 278 11.62 -5.15 -10.89
CA LYS A 278 12.05 -4.62 -9.58
C LYS A 278 11.81 -3.13 -9.55
N GLN A 279 11.29 -2.66 -8.45
CA GLN A 279 10.94 -1.26 -8.25
C GLN A 279 10.93 -0.90 -6.77
N HIS A 280 10.92 0.40 -6.48
CA HIS A 280 10.76 0.91 -5.12
C HIS A 280 9.87 2.17 -5.08
N LEU A 281 9.47 2.55 -3.86
CA LEU A 281 8.82 3.84 -3.63
C LEU A 281 9.84 4.96 -3.87
N SER A 282 9.48 5.96 -4.68
CA SER A 282 10.36 7.11 -4.93
C SER A 282 10.62 7.93 -3.66
N SER A 283 9.63 7.97 -2.75
CA SER A 283 9.77 8.55 -1.42
C SER A 283 9.14 7.64 -0.36
N PRO A 284 9.91 7.20 0.66
CA PRO A 284 9.38 6.32 1.70
C PRO A 284 8.52 7.08 2.71
N TRP A 285 8.72 8.40 2.85
CA TRP A 285 8.03 9.23 3.84
C TRP A 285 6.84 9.99 3.24
N ASN A 286 5.72 9.98 3.97
CA ASN A 286 4.55 10.80 3.67
C ASN A 286 4.16 11.65 4.89
N THR A 287 3.66 12.87 4.68
CA THR A 287 3.09 13.70 5.75
C THR A 287 1.61 13.37 5.91
N LEU A 288 1.10 13.38 7.15
CA LEU A 288 -0.27 13.03 7.50
C LEU A 288 -0.93 14.14 8.34
N ILE A 289 -2.21 14.39 8.08
CA ILE A 289 -3.13 15.11 8.98
C ILE A 289 -4.38 14.24 9.13
N GLY A 290 -4.85 14.02 10.36
CA GLY A 290 -6.05 13.24 10.59
C GLY A 290 -6.92 13.77 11.71
N ALA A 291 -8.16 13.26 11.72
CA ALA A 291 -9.17 13.56 12.72
C ALA A 291 -9.96 12.28 13.08
N GLN A 292 -10.30 12.15 14.36
CA GLN A 292 -11.12 11.07 14.90
C GLN A 292 -12.24 11.70 15.73
N TYR A 293 -13.46 11.24 15.49
CA TYR A 293 -14.63 11.63 16.26
C TYR A 293 -15.23 10.41 16.96
N GLU A 294 -15.35 10.50 18.29
CA GLU A 294 -15.95 9.47 19.14
C GLU A 294 -17.48 9.65 19.12
N ILE A 295 -18.17 8.83 18.31
CA ILE A 295 -19.63 8.97 18.07
C ILE A 295 -20.43 8.38 19.23
N THR A 296 -19.94 7.27 19.79
CA THR A 296 -20.46 6.65 21.02
C THR A 296 -19.29 6.14 21.86
N LYS A 297 -19.56 5.69 23.10
CA LYS A 297 -18.56 5.06 23.98
C LYS A 297 -17.83 3.85 23.35
N ASN A 298 -18.44 3.24 22.33
CA ASN A 298 -17.92 2.04 21.68
C ASN A 298 -17.56 2.25 20.20
N PHE A 299 -18.05 3.31 19.54
CA PHE A 299 -17.89 3.50 18.09
C PHE A 299 -17.19 4.82 17.75
N ASN A 300 -16.05 4.70 17.05
CA ASN A 300 -15.21 5.80 16.62
C ASN A 300 -15.17 5.87 15.09
N LEU A 301 -15.28 7.08 14.53
CA LEU A 301 -15.04 7.34 13.12
C LEU A 301 -13.73 8.10 12.96
N LEU A 302 -12.89 7.63 12.06
CA LEU A 302 -11.55 8.17 11.85
C LEU A 302 -11.30 8.47 10.37
N THR A 303 -10.66 9.60 10.07
CA THR A 303 -10.14 9.91 8.74
C THR A 303 -8.73 10.49 8.79
N GLU A 304 -7.91 10.16 7.81
CA GLU A 304 -6.54 10.68 7.67
C GLU A 304 -6.24 10.99 6.21
N ILE A 305 -5.64 12.16 5.96
CA ILE A 305 -5.23 12.65 4.65
C ILE A 305 -3.70 12.74 4.65
N GLY A 306 -3.08 12.13 3.65
CA GLY A 306 -1.65 12.24 3.41
C GLY A 306 -1.33 13.06 2.16
N PHE A 307 -0.22 13.78 2.21
CA PHE A 307 0.22 14.72 1.19
C PHE A 307 1.74 14.95 1.23
N ASN A 308 2.25 15.66 0.21
CA ASN A 308 3.63 15.71 -0.29
C ASN A 308 3.79 14.74 -1.48
N GLU A 309 4.78 13.84 -1.46
CA GLU A 309 5.08 12.96 -2.60
C GLU A 309 4.06 11.82 -2.79
N ARG A 310 3.34 11.47 -1.71
CA ARG A 310 2.25 10.49 -1.70
C ARG A 310 0.95 11.16 -1.26
N ASN A 311 -0.04 11.21 -2.14
CA ASN A 311 -1.38 11.68 -1.77
C ASN A 311 -2.20 10.48 -1.27
N SER A 312 -2.78 10.54 -0.09
CA SER A 312 -3.59 9.44 0.44
C SER A 312 -4.85 9.94 1.15
N PHE A 313 -5.91 9.14 1.09
CA PHE A 313 -7.12 9.32 1.86
C PHE A 313 -7.44 8.01 2.58
N PHE A 314 -7.69 8.09 3.88
CA PHE A 314 -8.04 6.98 4.74
C PHE A 314 -9.33 7.29 5.50
N LEU A 315 -10.18 6.28 5.67
CA LEU A 315 -11.41 6.32 6.44
C LEU A 315 -11.54 4.99 7.19
N ALA A 316 -11.87 5.03 8.49
CA ALA A 316 -12.17 3.82 9.25
C ALA A 316 -13.29 4.02 10.26
N GLY A 317 -14.09 2.97 10.45
CA GLY A 317 -14.94 2.80 11.63
C GLY A 317 -14.31 1.78 12.56
N GLU A 318 -14.17 2.14 13.84
CA GLU A 318 -13.72 1.23 14.90
C GLU A 318 -14.86 0.98 15.89
N TYR A 319 -15.05 -0.28 16.27
CA TYR A 319 -15.90 -0.69 17.38
C TYR A 319 -15.04 -1.34 18.47
N ARG A 320 -15.13 -0.85 19.71
CA ARG A 320 -14.39 -1.39 20.87
C ARG A 320 -15.32 -2.01 21.91
N PHE A 321 -14.88 -3.11 22.54
CA PHE A 321 -15.62 -3.91 23.51
C PHE A 321 -14.70 -4.58 24.55
#